data_AF-A0A1B6HTW0-F1
#
_entry.id   AF-A0A1B6HTW0-F1
#
_cell.length_a   1.000
_cell.length_b   1.000
_cell.length_c   1.000
_cell.angle_alpha   90.00
_cell.angle_beta   90.00
_cell.angle_gamma   90.00
#
_symmetry.space_group_name_H-M   'P 1'
#
loop_
_entity.id
_entity.type
_entity.pdbx_description
1 polymer ?
#
loop_
_entity_poly.entity_id
_entity_poly.type
_entity_poly.pdbx_seq_one_letter_code
_entity_poly.pdbx_strand_id
1 'polypeptide(L)'
;ENVRLGSNFLSYRNIFDLINTMSDVVVNKIVTSVNLTNIYSIILDSTQDVSKKECTTIIVRYIEHMDDTQQTTISNVKPKERLVKVFTSGDTSGEMLFRELKKCLTALNLDPKGIVAHYTFGLP
;
A
#
# COMPACT_ATOMS: atom_id res chain seq x y z
N GLU A 1 -32.95 -13.25 35.76
CA GLU A 1 -32.61 -12.29 34.69
C GLU A 1 -31.18 -12.59 34.24
N ASN A 2 -30.98 -13.20 33.07
CA ASN A 2 -29.66 -13.62 32.61
C ASN A 2 -28.93 -12.42 31.99
N VAL A 3 -27.99 -11.84 32.72
CA VAL A 3 -27.08 -10.80 32.22
C VAL A 3 -26.28 -11.40 31.08
N ARG A 4 -26.53 -10.95 29.85
CA ARG A 4 -25.70 -11.27 28.69
C ARG A 4 -24.27 -10.84 29.01
N LEU A 5 -23.36 -11.81 29.07
CA LEU A 5 -21.92 -11.57 29.18
C LEU A 5 -21.52 -10.68 28.01
N GLY A 6 -21.30 -9.40 28.28
CA GLY A 6 -20.99 -8.40 27.27
C GLY A 6 -19.79 -8.83 26.44
N SER A 7 -19.88 -8.70 25.12
CA SER A 7 -18.77 -8.94 24.21
C SER A 7 -17.55 -8.14 24.69
N ASN A 8 -16.48 -8.82 25.09
CA ASN A 8 -15.27 -8.16 25.54
C ASN A 8 -14.67 -7.36 24.37
N PHE A 9 -14.77 -6.03 24.44
CA PHE A 9 -14.25 -5.12 23.42
C PHE A 9 -12.77 -5.35 23.13
N LEU A 10 -12.00 -5.77 24.14
CA LEU A 10 -10.57 -6.05 24.04
C LEU A 10 -10.26 -7.53 23.71
N SER A 11 -11.25 -8.31 23.27
CA SER A 11 -10.97 -9.65 22.76
C SER A 11 -10.04 -9.58 21.56
N TYR A 12 -9.17 -10.57 21.40
CA TYR A 12 -8.24 -10.68 20.27
C TYR A 12 -8.94 -10.46 18.92
N ARG A 13 -10.13 -11.07 18.75
CA ARG A 13 -10.91 -10.97 17.52
C ARG A 13 -11.37 -9.52 17.26
N ASN A 14 -11.92 -8.85 18.26
CA ASN A 14 -12.38 -7.47 18.12
C ASN A 14 -11.22 -6.51 17.83
N ILE A 15 -10.07 -6.71 18.48
CA ILE A 15 -8.85 -5.92 18.21
C ILE A 15 -8.35 -6.16 16.79
N PHE A 16 -8.32 -7.41 16.35
CA PHE A 16 -7.89 -7.76 15.00
C PHE A 16 -8.82 -7.15 13.93
N ASP A 17 -10.13 -7.28 14.11
CA ASP A 17 -11.13 -6.71 13.20
C ASP A 17 -11.06 -5.17 13.18
N LEU A 18 -10.81 -4.54 14.33
CA LEU A 18 -10.59 -3.10 14.44
C LEU A 18 -9.34 -2.66 13.69
N ILE A 19 -8.21 -3.35 13.87
CA ILE A 19 -6.95 -3.05 13.17
C ILE A 19 -7.12 -3.17 11.66
N ASN A 20 -7.79 -4.23 11.18
CA ASN A 20 -8.05 -4.41 9.76
C ASN A 20 -8.93 -3.29 9.21
N THR A 21 -10.00 -2.94 9.93
CA THR A 21 -10.89 -1.83 9.52
C THR A 21 -10.13 -0.51 9.45
N MET A 22 -9.27 -0.21 10.43
CA MET A 22 -8.43 0.98 10.41
C MET A 22 -7.42 0.97 9.25
N SER A 23 -6.83 -0.20 8.97
CA SER A 23 -5.93 -0.39 7.84
C SER A 23 -6.63 -0.11 6.52
N ASP A 24 -7.83 -0.67 6.32
CA ASP A 24 -8.64 -0.44 5.12
C ASP A 24 -8.97 1.04 4.93
N VAL A 25 -9.35 1.75 6.01
CA VAL A 25 -9.61 3.21 5.96
C VAL A 25 -8.37 3.99 5.52
N VAL A 26 -7.20 3.67 6.08
CA VAL A 26 -5.94 4.33 5.73
C VAL A 26 -5.56 4.03 4.28
N VAL A 27 -5.65 2.77 3.85
CA VAL A 27 -5.31 2.35 2.48
C VAL A 27 -6.28 2.97 1.47
N ASN A 28 -7.58 3.01 1.75
CA ASN A 28 -8.56 3.67 0.88
C ASN A 28 -8.28 5.16 0.70
N LYS A 29 -7.84 5.85 1.76
CA LYS A 29 -7.39 7.24 1.67
C LYS A 29 -6.15 7.38 0.78
N ILE A 30 -5.19 6.48 0.90
CA ILE A 30 -3.99 6.45 0.05
C ILE A 30 -4.38 6.24 -1.42
N VAL A 31 -5.22 5.25 -1.72
CA VAL A 31 -5.72 4.94 -3.07
C VAL A 31 -6.44 6.15 -3.67
N THR A 32 -7.27 6.83 -2.88
CA THR A 32 -7.95 8.05 -3.32
C THR A 32 -6.95 9.11 -3.74
N SER A 33 -5.92 9.36 -2.93
CA SER A 33 -4.84 10.31 -3.28
C SER A 33 -4.05 9.90 -4.51
N VAL A 34 -3.75 8.61 -4.69
CA VAL A 34 -3.05 8.09 -5.88
C VAL A 34 -3.90 8.26 -7.15
N ASN A 35 -5.20 7.96 -7.08
CA ASN A 35 -6.09 8.09 -8.21
C ASN A 35 -6.31 9.55 -8.63
N LEU A 36 -6.17 10.52 -7.71
CA LEU A 36 -6.19 11.94 -8.07
C LEU A 36 -5.00 12.36 -8.92
N THR A 37 -3.84 11.73 -8.75
CA THR A 37 -2.62 12.09 -9.51
C THR A 37 -2.54 11.39 -10.86
N ASN A 38 -3.31 10.31 -11.07
CA ASN A 38 -3.32 9.43 -12.25
C ASN A 38 -1.96 8.81 -12.64
N ILE A 39 -0.90 9.16 -11.93
CA ILE A 39 0.48 8.79 -12.20
C ILE A 39 1.14 8.45 -10.86
N TYR A 40 1.72 7.26 -10.79
CA TYR A 40 2.40 6.77 -9.60
C TYR A 40 3.48 5.74 -9.96
N SER A 41 4.34 5.41 -9.01
CA SER A 41 5.31 4.33 -9.13
C SER A 41 5.10 3.33 -8.00
N ILE A 42 5.54 2.10 -8.23
CA ILE A 42 5.44 1.01 -7.26
C ILE A 42 6.84 0.62 -6.84
N ILE A 43 7.04 0.51 -5.53
CA ILE A 43 8.27 0.03 -4.93
C ILE A 43 7.94 -1.30 -4.27
N LEU A 44 8.70 -2.33 -4.62
CA LEU A 44 8.67 -3.63 -3.99
C LEU A 44 9.95 -3.75 -3.18
N ASP A 45 9.81 -3.76 -1.86
CA ASP A 45 10.95 -3.89 -0.95
C ASP A 45 10.83 -5.21 -0.19
N SER A 46 11.79 -6.10 -0.39
CA SER A 46 11.80 -7.46 0.13
C SER A 46 12.96 -7.65 1.09
N THR A 47 12.66 -8.15 2.28
CA THR A 47 13.67 -8.56 3.26
C THR A 47 13.59 -10.08 3.46
N GLN A 48 14.74 -10.74 3.43
CA GLN A 48 14.84 -12.17 3.75
C GLN A 48 15.04 -12.34 5.25
N ASP A 49 14.20 -13.17 5.87
CA ASP A 49 14.37 -13.60 7.26
C ASP A 49 15.07 -14.97 7.32
N VAL A 50 15.69 -15.28 8.47
CA VAL A 50 16.37 -16.55 8.76
C VAL A 50 15.43 -17.75 8.61
N SER A 51 14.12 -17.53 8.69
CA SER A 51 13.07 -18.52 8.47
C SER A 51 12.89 -18.96 7.00
N LYS A 52 13.74 -18.49 6.08
CA LYS A 52 13.64 -18.72 4.62
C LYS A 52 12.34 -18.21 4.00
N LYS A 53 11.64 -17.30 4.69
CA LYS A 53 10.49 -16.58 4.16
C LYS A 53 10.94 -15.19 3.78
N GLU A 54 10.54 -14.76 2.59
CA GLU A 54 10.64 -13.36 2.19
C GLU A 54 9.45 -12.60 2.75
N CYS A 55 9.72 -11.46 3.38
CA CYS A 55 8.75 -10.45 3.72
C CYS A 55 8.83 -9.35 2.68
N THR A 56 7.79 -9.21 1.86
CA THR A 56 7.73 -8.20 0.81
C THR A 56 6.70 -7.14 1.15
N THR A 57 7.11 -5.88 1.00
CA THR A 57 6.25 -4.72 1.12
C THR A 57 5.94 -4.14 -0.26
N ILE A 58 4.70 -3.70 -0.45
CA ILE A 58 4.26 -2.96 -1.63
C ILE A 58 4.03 -1.53 -1.18
N ILE A 59 4.79 -0.62 -1.75
CA ILE A 59 4.74 0.82 -1.47
C ILE A 59 4.35 1.53 -2.76
N VAL A 60 3.41 2.45 -2.66
CA VAL A 60 3.05 3.37 -3.76
C VAL A 60 3.72 4.71 -3.52
N ARG A 61 4.37 5.24 -4.56
CA ARG A 61 4.96 6.58 -4.57
C ARG A 61 4.24 7.43 -5.60
N TYR A 62 3.64 8.53 -5.16
CA TYR A 62 2.92 9.49 -5.99
C TYR A 62 3.32 10.92 -5.63
N ILE A 63 2.95 11.87 -6.47
CA ILE A 63 3.22 13.29 -6.24
C ILE A 63 2.02 13.91 -5.53
N GLU A 64 2.17 14.29 -4.27
CA GLU A 64 1.11 15.02 -3.58
C GLU A 64 1.18 16.51 -3.94
N HIS A 65 0.08 17.02 -4.50
CA HIS A 65 -0.14 18.45 -4.68
C HIS A 65 -0.74 18.99 -3.39
N MET A 66 0.03 19.81 -2.67
CA MET A 66 -0.53 20.62 -1.59
C MET A 66 -1.10 21.89 -2.24
N ASP A 67 -2.42 22.03 -2.34
CA ASP A 67 -3.14 23.26 -1.96
C ASP A 67 -4.63 23.28 -2.36
N ASP A 68 -5.46 23.71 -1.39
CA ASP A 68 -6.84 24.18 -1.55
C ASP A 68 -6.90 25.69 -1.89
N THR A 69 -5.75 26.36 -2.01
CA THR A 69 -5.63 27.78 -2.37
C THR A 69 -4.82 27.92 -3.64
N GLN A 70 -5.47 28.43 -4.69
CA GLN A 70 -5.03 28.50 -6.09
C GLN A 70 -3.76 29.35 -6.35
N GLN A 71 -2.62 29.04 -5.74
CA GLN A 71 -1.32 29.58 -6.11
C GLN A 71 -0.30 28.46 -6.19
N THR A 72 -0.17 27.90 -7.40
CA THR A 72 0.84 26.91 -7.77
C THR A 72 2.24 27.53 -7.74
N THR A 73 2.81 27.65 -6.55
CA THR A 73 4.24 27.86 -6.38
C THR A 73 4.93 26.49 -6.45
N ILE A 74 6.00 26.38 -7.24
CA ILE A 74 6.75 25.14 -7.51
C ILE A 74 7.22 24.41 -6.22
N SER A 75 7.19 25.08 -5.07
CA SER A 75 7.53 24.55 -3.74
C SER A 75 6.53 23.55 -3.14
N ASN A 76 5.32 23.41 -3.68
CA ASN A 76 4.22 22.68 -3.03
C ASN A 76 3.98 21.26 -3.59
N VAL A 77 4.92 20.77 -4.40
CA VAL A 77 4.87 19.46 -5.04
C VAL A 77 5.91 18.55 -4.38
N LYS A 78 5.47 17.51 -3.65
CA LYS A 78 6.38 16.59 -2.95
C LYS A 78 6.07 15.13 -3.24
N PRO A 79 7.09 14.29 -3.52
CA PRO A 79 6.87 12.86 -3.61
C PRO A 79 6.47 12.31 -2.25
N LYS A 80 5.49 11.41 -2.26
CA LYS A 80 4.92 10.80 -1.07
C LYS A 80 4.88 9.29 -1.25
N GLU A 81 5.47 8.59 -0.29
CA GLU A 81 5.53 7.13 -0.26
C GLU A 81 4.57 6.61 0.79
N ARG A 82 3.81 5.58 0.42
CA ARG A 82 2.80 4.98 1.29
C ARG A 82 2.80 3.47 1.16
N LEU A 83 2.93 2.80 2.30
CA LEU A 83 2.79 1.36 2.40
C LEU A 83 1.33 0.98 2.17
N VAL A 84 1.08 0.05 1.25
CA VAL A 84 -0.27 -0.44 0.93
C VAL A 84 -0.47 -1.91 1.26
N LYS A 85 0.60 -2.72 1.25
CA LYS A 85 0.51 -4.14 1.59
C LYS A 85 1.84 -4.67 2.11
N VAL A 86 1.76 -5.62 3.04
CA VAL A 86 2.86 -6.48 3.46
C VAL A 86 2.41 -7.91 3.28
N PHE A 87 3.25 -8.78 2.72
CA PHE A 87 2.98 -10.20 2.64
C PHE A 87 4.25 -11.01 2.85
N THR A 88 4.09 -12.26 3.30
CA THR A 88 5.20 -13.21 3.42
C THR A 88 5.01 -14.35 2.45
N SER A 89 6.10 -14.78 1.81
CA SER A 89 6.12 -15.90 0.88
C SER A 89 7.34 -16.78 1.13
N GLY A 90 7.17 -18.10 1.03
CA GLY A 90 8.30 -19.03 0.96
C GLY A 90 8.81 -19.25 -0.47
N ASP A 91 8.07 -18.76 -1.46
CA ASP A 91 8.42 -18.79 -2.88
C ASP A 91 8.78 -17.37 -3.35
N THR A 92 10.03 -17.23 -3.78
CA THR A 92 10.69 -15.96 -4.12
C THR A 92 10.78 -15.75 -5.64
N SER A 93 10.06 -16.57 -6.41
CA SER A 93 10.02 -16.44 -7.87
C SER A 93 9.37 -15.12 -8.30
N GLY A 94 9.82 -14.59 -9.44
CA GLY A 94 9.22 -13.39 -10.04
C GLY A 94 7.73 -13.56 -10.37
N GLU A 95 7.29 -14.78 -10.68
CA GLU A 95 5.87 -15.10 -10.93
C GLU A 95 5.02 -14.88 -9.69
N MET A 96 5.48 -15.37 -8.53
CA MET A 96 4.80 -15.14 -7.25
C MET A 96 4.67 -13.65 -6.94
N LEU A 97 5.78 -12.92 -7.08
CA LEU A 97 5.83 -11.49 -6.84
C LEU A 97 4.85 -10.73 -7.74
N PHE A 98 4.87 -11.02 -9.04
CA PHE A 98 3.97 -10.40 -10.01
C PHE A 98 2.50 -10.72 -9.71
N ARG A 99 2.21 -11.97 -9.32
CA ARG A 99 0.85 -12.39 -8.96
C ARG A 99 0.33 -11.64 -7.74
N GLU A 100 1.13 -11.51 -6.69
CA GLU A 100 0.73 -10.77 -5.49
C GLU A 100 0.61 -9.27 -5.74
N LEU A 101 1.48 -8.70 -6.58
CA LEU A 101 1.34 -7.33 -7.06
C LEU A 101 0.03 -7.11 -7.82
N LYS A 102 -0.27 -7.96 -8.81
CA LYS A 102 -1.49 -7.87 -9.62
C LYS A 102 -2.75 -7.98 -8.76
N LYS A 103 -2.77 -8.93 -7.80
CA LYS A 103 -3.86 -9.05 -6.83
C LYS A 103 -4.02 -7.79 -6.00
N CYS A 104 -2.91 -7.21 -5.52
CA CYS A 104 -2.93 -5.97 -4.75
C CYS A 104 -3.53 -4.82 -5.56
N LEU A 105 -3.05 -4.59 -6.79
CA LEU A 105 -3.57 -3.53 -7.67
C LEU A 105 -5.06 -3.69 -7.97
N THR A 106 -5.49 -4.93 -8.23
CA THR A 106 -6.90 -5.24 -8.48
C THR A 106 -7.76 -4.96 -7.25
N ALA A 107 -7.33 -5.40 -6.06
CA ALA A 107 -8.06 -5.18 -4.81
C ALA A 107 -8.18 -3.70 -4.45
N LEU A 108 -7.17 -2.90 -4.80
CA LEU A 108 -7.11 -1.46 -4.53
C LEU A 108 -7.72 -0.60 -5.65
N ASN A 109 -8.22 -1.22 -6.74
CA ASN A 109 -8.71 -0.51 -7.92
C ASN A 109 -7.72 0.55 -8.45
N LEU A 110 -6.44 0.17 -8.51
CA LEU A 110 -5.36 0.99 -9.07
C LEU A 110 -5.08 0.54 -10.51
N ASP A 111 -5.22 1.45 -11.48
CA ASP A 111 -5.01 1.15 -12.90
C ASP A 111 -3.51 0.97 -13.21
N PRO A 112 -3.07 -0.21 -13.67
CA PRO A 112 -1.68 -0.43 -14.06
C PRO A 112 -1.13 0.55 -15.10
N LYS A 113 -1.98 1.20 -15.91
CA LYS A 113 -1.57 2.23 -16.87
C LYS A 113 -1.00 3.48 -16.22
N GLY A 114 -1.37 3.76 -14.96
CA GLY A 114 -0.83 4.88 -14.19
C GLY A 114 0.57 4.63 -13.64
N ILE A 115 1.09 3.40 -13.77
CA ILE A 115 2.42 3.03 -13.26
C ILE A 115 3.50 3.58 -14.19
N VAL A 116 4.32 4.48 -13.67
CA VAL A 116 5.54 4.95 -14.32
C VAL A 116 6.74 4.25 -13.70
N ALA A 117 7.42 3.45 -14.52
CA ALA A 117 8.71 2.87 -14.17
C ALA A 117 9.82 3.76 -14.76
N HIS A 118 10.61 4.42 -13.92
CA HIS A 118 11.88 4.99 -14.36
C HIS A 118 12.91 3.85 -14.39
N TYR A 119 13.15 3.28 -15.57
CA TYR A 119 14.29 2.39 -15.80
C TYR A 119 15.56 3.25 -15.90
N THR A 120 16.28 3.41 -14.79
CA THR A 120 17.70 3.82 -14.82
C THR A 120 18.56 2.58 -14.63
N PHE A 121 18.67 1.74 -15.66
CA PHE A 121 19.87 0.95 -15.83
C PHE A 121 20.81 1.79 -16.69
N GLY A 122 21.89 2.27 -16.08
CA GLY A 122 22.95 2.94 -16.81
C GLY A 122 23.58 1.97 -17.81
N LEU A 123 23.55 2.37 -19.08
CA LEU A 123 24.58 2.12 -20.09
C LEU A 123 24.62 3.37 -20.98
N PRO A 124 25.81 3.80 -21.41
CA PRO A 124 26.43 3.22 -22.60
C PRO A 124 27.35 2.05 -22.31
#